data_AF-A0A504Z590-F1
#
_entry.id   AF-A0A504Z590-F1
#
_cell.length_a   1.000
_cell.length_b   1.000
_cell.length_c   1.000
_cell.angle_alpha   90.00
_cell.angle_beta   90.00
_cell.angle_gamma   90.00
#
_symmetry.space_group_name_H-M   'P 1'
#
loop_
_entity.id
_entity.type
_entity.pdbx_description
1 polymer ?
#
loop_
_entity_poly.entity_id
_entity_poly.type
_entity_poly.pdbx_seq_one_letter_code
_entity_poly.pdbx_strand_id
1 'polypeptide(L)'
;MLPDRELHINRDGAAANKISGEEDTELTQRLYVVQQSDSDTICNIEHGGVVPRSQCESVNNWQTHPIELFLPHLSENVVELKKLPRKIRVFYQKQDAHIQELVKLSTLEADDPEESASSGKNEVPSLSNRRLNSIILRSVLLVNLLLLLGKSVASAVSGSLSIISSLLDSCVDIASGGIMWFTARQMRKRRPYTYPQGRTRFEPIAIIVLAVFMSTVCLQLSAEAVEAIYRMSKGEKDAPDVTNLTLGIMAVTIALLITDPRYRNLKFLDPIGALLISCYILYSWYQIAAEQTRNLAGHTADPKFLQKIAFVSLNHHSAIERLDTIRAFHFGSHFLVEVDIVLPMGMCLKEAHDIGEELQKKLERLENVERAFVHLDYEFTHHPESEHKIA
;
A
#
# COMPACT_ATOMS: atom_id res chain seq x y z
N MET A 1 1.00 -12.12 45.89
CA MET A 1 1.30 -10.84 46.56
C MET A 1 1.88 -9.93 45.51
N LEU A 2 1.03 -9.04 44.97
CA LEU A 2 1.41 -8.01 44.00
C LEU A 2 2.03 -6.84 44.77
N PRO A 3 3.05 -6.13 44.24
CA PRO A 3 3.40 -4.83 44.75
C PRO A 3 2.54 -3.75 44.07
N ASP A 4 2.04 -2.83 44.90
CA ASP A 4 1.19 -1.70 44.55
C ASP A 4 1.86 -0.76 43.53
N ARG A 5 1.13 -0.41 42.47
CA ARG A 5 1.47 0.67 41.53
C ARG A 5 0.89 1.99 42.06
N GLU A 6 1.71 2.83 42.67
CA GLU A 6 1.37 4.25 42.84
C GLU A 6 1.68 5.02 41.54
N LEU A 7 0.63 5.62 40.96
CA LEU A 7 0.70 6.55 39.84
C LEU A 7 1.20 7.91 40.35
N HIS A 8 2.50 8.15 40.32
CA HIS A 8 3.05 9.49 40.46
C HIS A 8 2.86 10.29 39.17
N ILE A 9 1.80 11.09 39.13
CA ILE A 9 1.64 12.19 38.19
C ILE A 9 2.57 13.32 38.64
N ASN A 10 3.76 13.41 38.06
CA ASN A 10 4.61 14.57 38.29
C ASN A 10 4.15 15.72 37.36
N ARG A 11 3.48 16.71 37.96
CA ARG A 11 3.21 18.03 37.38
C ARG A 11 4.47 18.86 37.58
N ASP A 12 5.33 18.95 36.57
CA ASP A 12 6.27 20.06 36.46
C ASP A 12 6.49 20.39 34.99
N GLY A 13 6.15 21.63 34.63
CA GLY A 13 6.39 22.18 33.30
C GLY A 13 7.87 22.47 33.12
N ALA A 14 8.45 21.91 32.05
CA ALA A 14 9.72 22.37 31.52
C ALA A 14 9.63 22.42 29.98
N ALA A 15 9.49 23.66 29.50
CA ALA A 15 9.88 24.19 28.21
C ALA A 15 9.77 23.27 26.97
N ALA A 16 8.68 23.46 26.25
CA ALA A 16 8.64 23.27 24.80
C ALA A 16 9.66 24.21 24.14
N ASN A 17 10.81 23.69 23.72
CA ASN A 17 11.62 24.34 22.69
C ASN A 17 11.17 23.83 21.32
N LYS A 18 10.35 24.66 20.69
CA LYS A 18 9.84 24.50 19.33
C LYS A 18 10.99 24.79 18.36
N ILE A 19 11.61 23.74 17.83
CA ILE A 19 12.50 23.88 16.66
C ILE A 19 11.58 24.04 15.46
N SER A 20 11.55 25.24 14.90
CA SER A 20 10.81 25.57 13.69
C SER A 20 11.66 25.22 12.47
N GLY A 21 11.17 24.33 11.61
CA GLY A 21 11.62 24.24 10.20
C GLY A 21 12.23 22.93 9.73
N GLU A 22 11.90 21.78 10.33
CA GLU A 22 12.39 20.46 9.87
C GLU A 22 11.16 19.62 9.49
N GLU A 23 11.11 19.11 8.25
CA GLU A 23 9.98 18.31 7.76
C GLU A 23 9.89 16.98 8.54
N ASP A 24 8.67 16.51 8.83
CA ASP A 24 8.40 15.29 9.62
C ASP A 24 9.13 14.01 9.09
N THR A 25 9.61 14.05 7.86
CA THR A 25 10.44 13.02 7.22
C THR A 25 11.86 12.92 7.79
N GLU A 26 12.53 14.04 8.12
CA GLU A 26 13.90 14.05 8.64
C GLU A 26 13.98 13.53 10.09
N LEU A 27 12.97 13.84 10.90
CA LEU A 27 12.86 13.33 12.28
C LEU A 27 12.71 11.80 12.32
N THR A 28 12.15 11.20 11.27
CA THR A 28 11.97 9.74 11.20
C THR A 28 13.24 9.03 10.72
N GLN A 29 14.09 9.72 9.93
CA GLN A 29 15.39 9.20 9.49
C GLN A 29 16.47 9.27 10.57
N ARG A 30 16.37 10.24 11.52
CA ARG A 30 17.32 10.38 12.64
C ARG A 30 17.10 9.44 13.83
N LEU A 31 16.16 8.50 13.76
CA LEU A 31 15.98 7.48 14.81
C LEU A 31 17.13 6.46 14.90
N TYR A 32 18.12 6.55 14.00
CA TYR A 32 19.36 5.77 14.05
C TYR A 32 20.58 6.69 14.10
N VAL A 33 20.67 7.53 15.13
CA VAL A 33 21.95 8.06 15.59
C VAL A 33 22.22 7.40 16.94
N VAL A 34 23.00 6.31 16.93
CA VAL A 34 23.69 5.93 18.17
C VAL A 34 24.75 7.00 18.39
N GLN A 35 24.40 7.92 19.27
CA GLN A 35 25.23 9.00 19.74
C GLN A 35 26.57 8.42 20.21
N GLN A 36 27.63 8.77 19.48
CA GLN A 36 29.00 8.60 19.93
C GLN A 36 29.17 9.54 21.13
N SER A 37 29.08 9.00 22.34
CA SER A 37 29.69 9.60 23.52
C SER A 37 30.50 8.52 24.23
N ASP A 38 31.81 8.78 24.36
CA ASP A 38 32.82 8.04 25.11
C ASP A 38 32.46 7.90 26.61
N SER A 39 31.34 7.26 26.92
CA SER A 39 30.96 6.91 28.27
C SER A 39 30.61 5.44 28.31
N ASP A 40 31.41 4.65 29.03
CA ASP A 40 31.31 3.19 29.26
C ASP A 40 30.04 2.76 30.03
N THR A 41 28.96 3.52 29.91
CA THR A 41 27.80 3.47 30.76
C THR A 41 26.51 3.57 29.96
N ILE A 42 25.59 2.63 30.21
CA ILE A 42 24.27 2.55 29.57
C ILE A 42 23.21 2.84 30.65
N CYS A 43 22.23 3.70 30.34
CA CYS A 43 21.10 3.95 31.23
C CYS A 43 20.10 2.78 31.16
N ASN A 44 19.88 2.12 32.30
CA ASN A 44 18.86 1.10 32.49
C ASN A 44 17.48 1.80 32.63
N ILE A 45 16.62 1.61 31.64
CA ILE A 45 15.32 2.30 31.53
C ILE A 45 14.29 1.75 32.53
N GLU A 46 14.43 0.51 33.00
CA GLU A 46 13.50 -0.08 33.98
C GLU A 46 13.72 0.45 35.41
N HIS A 47 14.94 0.90 35.72
CA HIS A 47 15.33 1.33 37.08
C HIS A 47 15.96 2.72 37.16
N GLY A 48 16.11 3.43 36.04
CA GLY A 48 16.72 4.77 35.99
C GLY A 48 18.19 4.83 36.42
N GLY A 49 18.87 3.68 36.47
CA GLY A 49 20.25 3.55 36.94
C GLY A 49 21.26 3.43 35.80
N VAL A 50 22.49 3.87 36.03
CA VAL A 50 23.59 3.80 35.07
C VAL A 50 24.38 2.51 35.30
N VAL A 51 24.49 1.64 34.29
CA VAL A 51 25.18 0.33 34.39
C VAL A 51 26.47 0.33 33.56
N PRO A 52 27.60 -0.21 34.08
CA PRO A 52 28.85 -0.35 33.33
C PRO A 52 28.75 -1.42 32.24
N ARG A 53 29.29 -1.13 31.05
CA ARG A 53 29.23 -2.01 29.86
C ARG A 53 29.75 -3.44 30.08
N SER A 54 30.66 -3.65 31.03
CA SER A 54 31.26 -4.95 31.36
C SER A 54 30.31 -5.93 32.07
N GLN A 55 29.19 -5.48 32.63
CA GLN A 55 28.19 -6.38 33.26
C GLN A 55 27.18 -6.96 32.27
N CYS A 56 27.16 -6.49 31.02
CA CYS A 56 26.30 -6.99 29.95
C CYS A 56 26.94 -8.19 29.20
N GLU A 57 27.61 -9.09 29.90
CA GLU A 57 28.42 -10.17 29.29
C GLU A 57 27.67 -11.49 29.00
N SER A 58 26.33 -11.50 28.94
CA SER A 58 25.62 -12.74 28.53
C SER A 58 24.30 -12.55 27.79
N VAL A 59 24.07 -11.41 27.15
CA VAL A 59 22.91 -11.24 26.26
C VAL A 59 23.44 -11.30 24.84
N ASN A 60 22.98 -12.29 24.07
CA ASN A 60 23.29 -12.45 22.64
C ASN A 60 23.40 -11.09 21.94
N ASN A 61 24.41 -10.92 21.07
CA ASN A 61 24.72 -9.69 20.34
C ASN A 61 23.53 -9.19 19.51
N TRP A 62 22.58 -8.53 20.14
CA TRP A 62 21.49 -7.82 19.46
C TRP A 62 21.93 -6.38 19.23
N GLN A 63 21.94 -5.96 17.96
CA GLN A 63 22.28 -4.59 17.56
C GLN A 63 21.09 -3.63 17.72
N THR A 64 19.89 -4.19 17.85
CA THR A 64 18.66 -3.50 18.26
C THR A 64 18.13 -4.13 19.54
N HIS A 65 17.20 -3.49 20.26
CA HIS A 65 16.62 -4.10 21.47
C HIS A 65 16.01 -5.47 21.15
N PRO A 66 16.35 -6.55 21.91
CA PRO A 66 15.80 -7.87 21.66
C PRO A 66 14.28 -7.84 21.70
N ILE A 67 13.64 -8.57 20.77
CA ILE A 67 12.18 -8.61 20.65
C ILE A 67 11.51 -9.04 21.96
N GLU A 68 12.18 -9.89 22.73
CA GLU A 68 11.75 -10.33 24.06
C GLU A 68 11.49 -9.18 25.04
N LEU A 69 12.13 -8.01 24.88
CA LEU A 69 11.84 -6.82 25.68
C LEU A 69 10.49 -6.19 25.33
N PHE A 70 10.00 -6.39 24.11
CA PHE A 70 8.73 -5.82 23.66
C PHE A 70 7.54 -6.77 23.89
N LEU A 71 7.78 -8.08 24.05
CA LEU A 71 6.73 -9.08 24.32
C LEU A 71 5.90 -8.77 25.59
N PRO A 72 6.49 -8.34 26.72
CA PRO A 72 5.72 -7.98 27.94
C PRO A 72 4.86 -6.72 27.76
N HIS A 73 5.15 -5.89 26.76
CA HIS A 73 4.37 -4.70 26.44
C HIS A 73 3.16 -4.99 25.54
N LEU A 74 3.01 -6.24 25.07
CA LEU A 74 1.85 -6.65 24.30
C LEU A 74 0.59 -6.54 25.16
N SER A 75 -0.45 -5.89 24.66
CA SER A 75 -1.68 -5.71 25.43
C SER A 75 -2.51 -7.02 25.46
N GLU A 76 -2.14 -7.93 26.37
CA GLU A 76 -2.76 -9.25 26.50
C GLU A 76 -4.25 -9.17 26.89
N ASN A 77 -4.64 -8.15 27.65
CA ASN A 77 -6.00 -8.00 28.18
C ASN A 77 -6.90 -7.13 27.30
N VAL A 78 -7.52 -7.78 26.29
CA VAL A 78 -8.52 -7.18 25.39
C VAL A 78 -9.68 -6.50 26.14
N VAL A 79 -9.99 -6.97 27.36
CA VAL A 79 -11.06 -6.44 28.22
C VAL A 79 -10.70 -5.07 28.82
N GLU A 80 -9.45 -4.83 29.18
CA GLU A 80 -8.99 -3.54 29.70
C GLU A 80 -8.85 -2.50 28.59
N LEU A 81 -8.41 -2.91 27.39
CA LEU A 81 -8.36 -2.04 26.20
C LEU A 81 -9.73 -1.47 25.82
N LYS A 82 -10.81 -2.22 26.06
CA LYS A 82 -12.19 -1.76 25.83
C LYS A 82 -12.63 -0.68 26.81
N LYS A 83 -12.02 -0.60 28.00
CA LYS A 83 -12.30 0.43 29.01
C LYS A 83 -11.53 1.74 28.74
N LEU A 84 -10.46 1.69 27.94
CA LEU A 84 -9.66 2.86 27.60
C LEU A 84 -10.34 3.78 26.56
N PRO A 85 -10.04 5.10 26.60
CA PRO A 85 -10.44 6.07 25.58
C PRO A 85 -10.04 5.63 24.16
N ARG A 86 -10.86 5.98 23.16
CA ARG A 86 -10.66 5.54 21.76
C ARG A 86 -9.26 5.86 21.21
N LYS A 87 -8.70 7.03 21.54
CA LYS A 87 -7.35 7.42 21.10
C LYS A 87 -6.25 6.51 21.68
N ILE A 88 -6.35 6.17 22.96
CA ILE A 88 -5.38 5.32 23.67
C ILE A 88 -5.49 3.87 23.19
N ARG A 89 -6.72 3.37 22.98
CA ARG A 89 -6.95 2.04 22.41
C ARG A 89 -6.32 1.90 21.02
N VAL A 90 -6.52 2.89 20.15
CA VAL A 90 -5.92 2.89 18.81
C VAL A 90 -4.39 2.94 18.88
N PHE A 91 -3.81 3.62 19.87
CA PHE A 91 -2.37 3.64 20.10
C PHE A 91 -1.84 2.24 20.47
N TYR A 92 -2.39 1.60 21.50
CA TYR A 92 -1.97 0.25 21.91
C TYR A 92 -2.22 -0.81 20.82
N GLN A 93 -3.34 -0.70 20.08
CA GLN A 93 -3.58 -1.57 18.92
C GLN A 93 -2.51 -1.42 17.83
N LYS A 94 -2.05 -0.19 17.56
CA LYS A 94 -0.95 0.06 16.62
C LYS A 94 0.38 -0.49 17.16
N GLN A 95 0.62 -0.34 18.47
CA GLN A 95 1.82 -0.86 19.12
C GLN A 95 1.88 -2.39 19.05
N ASP A 96 0.81 -3.08 19.44
CA ASP A 96 0.73 -4.54 19.39
C ASP A 96 0.89 -5.07 17.97
N ALA A 97 0.25 -4.44 17.00
CA ALA A 97 0.39 -4.82 15.59
C ALA A 97 1.85 -4.71 15.12
N HIS A 98 2.56 -3.67 15.56
CA HIS A 98 3.98 -3.50 15.24
C HIS A 98 4.85 -4.57 15.91
N ILE A 99 4.60 -4.89 17.19
CA ILE A 99 5.35 -5.93 17.91
C ILE A 99 5.13 -7.30 17.27
N GLN A 100 3.87 -7.67 16.98
CA GLN A 100 3.53 -8.94 16.33
C GLN A 100 4.18 -9.07 14.96
N GLU A 101 4.27 -7.97 14.22
CA GLU A 101 4.92 -7.95 12.93
C GLU A 101 6.44 -8.15 13.05
N LEU A 102 7.11 -7.48 14.00
CA LEU A 102 8.53 -7.72 14.27
C LEU A 102 8.81 -9.16 14.72
N VAL A 103 7.93 -9.74 15.55
CA VAL A 103 8.01 -11.16 15.94
C VAL A 103 7.87 -12.07 14.73
N LYS A 104 6.90 -11.80 13.84
CA LYS A 104 6.75 -12.56 12.59
C LYS A 104 8.02 -12.49 11.75
N LEU A 105 8.63 -11.30 11.65
CA LEU A 105 9.89 -11.11 10.93
C LEU A 105 11.04 -11.87 11.57
N SER A 106 11.19 -11.86 12.91
CA SER A 106 12.24 -12.61 13.60
C SER A 106 12.07 -14.13 13.47
N THR A 107 10.84 -14.63 13.47
CA THR A 107 10.61 -16.06 13.21
C THR A 107 11.03 -16.46 11.79
N LEU A 108 10.94 -15.55 10.81
CA LEU A 108 11.51 -15.78 9.48
C LEU A 108 13.06 -15.78 9.47
N GLU A 109 13.70 -15.26 10.52
CA GLU A 109 15.16 -15.32 10.71
C GLU A 109 15.62 -16.65 11.31
N ALA A 110 14.78 -17.32 12.11
CA ALA A 110 15.16 -18.47 12.92
C ALA A 110 14.94 -19.85 12.26
N ASP A 111 14.08 -19.95 11.24
CA ASP A 111 13.73 -21.23 10.62
C ASP A 111 14.66 -21.62 9.46
N ASP A 112 15.26 -22.82 9.58
CA ASP A 112 15.86 -23.58 8.47
C ASP A 112 14.82 -23.82 7.35
N PRO A 113 15.24 -23.91 6.07
CA PRO A 113 14.36 -23.86 4.89
C PRO A 113 13.35 -25.01 4.71
N GLU A 114 13.22 -25.97 5.64
CA GLU A 114 12.39 -27.16 5.47
C GLU A 114 11.08 -27.20 6.28
N GLU A 115 10.88 -26.38 7.32
CA GLU A 115 9.70 -26.52 8.21
C GLU A 115 8.57 -25.47 8.06
N SER A 116 8.69 -24.49 7.17
CA SER A 116 7.67 -23.42 7.04
C SER A 116 6.41 -23.81 6.24
N ALA A 117 6.19 -25.10 5.94
CA ALA A 117 5.01 -25.55 5.19
C ALA A 117 3.72 -25.62 6.04
N SER A 118 3.77 -25.43 7.37
CA SER A 118 2.57 -25.60 8.19
C SER A 118 2.56 -24.80 9.49
N SER A 119 2.52 -23.47 9.46
CA SER A 119 1.69 -22.67 10.38
C SER A 119 2.01 -21.19 10.20
N GLY A 120 1.17 -20.48 9.45
CA GLY A 120 1.36 -19.05 9.20
C GLY A 120 0.44 -18.58 8.09
N LYS A 121 -0.85 -18.43 8.39
CA LYS A 121 -1.82 -17.80 7.49
C LYS A 121 -1.47 -16.31 7.36
N ASN A 122 -0.57 -15.98 6.45
CA ASN A 122 -0.60 -14.78 5.63
C ASN A 122 0.08 -15.16 4.31
N GLU A 123 -0.74 -15.12 3.26
CA GLU A 123 -0.56 -15.89 2.04
C GLU A 123 0.58 -15.31 1.18
N VAL A 124 1.76 -15.95 1.22
CA VAL A 124 2.52 -16.11 -0.04
C VAL A 124 1.52 -16.67 -1.03
N PRO A 125 1.24 -16.03 -2.19
CA PRO A 125 0.19 -16.51 -3.08
C PRO A 125 0.61 -17.88 -3.58
N SER A 126 0.05 -18.90 -2.94
CA SER A 126 0.25 -20.29 -3.26
C SER A 126 -0.04 -20.47 -4.75
N LEU A 127 0.57 -21.47 -5.39
CA LEU A 127 0.27 -21.78 -6.78
C LEU A 127 -1.25 -21.93 -7.02
N SER A 128 -2.00 -22.31 -5.99
CA SER A 128 -3.47 -22.30 -5.98
C SER A 128 -4.05 -20.88 -6.12
N ASN A 129 -3.61 -19.91 -5.31
CA ASN A 129 -4.06 -18.52 -5.40
C ASN A 129 -3.71 -17.88 -6.75
N ARG A 130 -2.55 -18.22 -7.34
CA ARG A 130 -2.21 -17.77 -8.71
C ARG A 130 -3.14 -18.35 -9.78
N ARG A 131 -3.55 -19.62 -9.63
CA ARG A 131 -4.53 -20.27 -10.51
C ARG A 131 -5.92 -19.66 -10.32
N LEU A 132 -6.36 -19.46 -9.08
CA LEU A 132 -7.63 -18.82 -8.75
C LEU A 132 -7.71 -17.40 -9.32
N ASN A 133 -6.69 -16.56 -9.09
CA ASN A 133 -6.64 -15.20 -9.66
C ASN A 133 -6.69 -15.22 -11.19
N SER A 134 -6.06 -16.21 -11.81
CA SER A 134 -6.13 -16.39 -13.27
C SER A 134 -7.51 -16.85 -13.78
N ILE A 135 -8.22 -17.63 -12.98
CA ILE A 135 -9.56 -18.11 -13.28
C ILE A 135 -10.54 -16.94 -13.12
N ILE A 136 -10.43 -16.16 -12.05
CA ILE A 136 -11.24 -14.97 -11.79
C ILE A 136 -11.12 -13.97 -12.95
N LEU A 137 -9.91 -13.64 -13.38
CA LEU A 137 -9.72 -12.68 -14.48
C LEU A 137 -10.36 -13.17 -15.80
N ARG A 138 -10.28 -14.48 -16.07
CA ARG A 138 -10.90 -15.09 -17.27
C ARG A 138 -12.42 -15.16 -17.14
N SER A 139 -12.95 -15.46 -15.96
CA SER A 139 -14.39 -15.53 -15.74
C SER A 139 -15.03 -14.16 -15.87
N VAL A 140 -14.41 -13.11 -15.34
CA VAL A 140 -14.91 -11.72 -15.47
C VAL A 140 -14.94 -11.30 -16.94
N LEU A 141 -13.88 -11.57 -17.69
CA LEU A 141 -13.84 -11.27 -19.13
C LEU A 141 -14.93 -12.04 -19.90
N LEU A 142 -15.13 -13.32 -19.58
CA LEU A 142 -16.15 -14.15 -20.22
C LEU A 142 -17.57 -13.64 -19.92
N VAL A 143 -17.86 -13.25 -18.67
CA VAL A 143 -19.15 -12.68 -18.29
C VAL A 143 -19.40 -11.36 -19.03
N ASN A 144 -18.41 -10.45 -19.07
CA ASN A 144 -18.54 -9.20 -19.81
C ASN A 144 -18.73 -9.42 -21.32
N LEU A 145 -18.06 -10.43 -21.90
CA LEU A 145 -18.25 -10.83 -23.29
C LEU A 145 -19.67 -11.34 -23.56
N LEU A 146 -20.21 -12.18 -22.69
CA LEU A 146 -21.59 -12.66 -22.80
C LEU A 146 -22.61 -11.51 -22.67
N LEU A 147 -22.36 -10.56 -21.78
CA LEU A 147 -23.19 -9.35 -21.63
C LEU A 147 -23.17 -8.50 -22.90
N LEU A 148 -22.01 -8.29 -23.53
CA LEU A 148 -21.93 -7.55 -24.79
C LEU A 148 -22.66 -8.29 -25.92
N LEU A 149 -22.54 -9.61 -26.02
CA LEU A 149 -23.28 -10.38 -27.03
C LEU A 149 -24.80 -10.23 -26.84
N GLY A 150 -25.27 -10.31 -25.59
CA GLY A 150 -26.68 -10.06 -25.25
C GLY A 150 -27.14 -8.65 -25.66
N LYS A 151 -26.36 -7.62 -25.30
CA LYS A 151 -26.64 -6.22 -25.68
C LYS A 151 -26.56 -6.00 -27.20
N SER A 152 -25.63 -6.68 -27.89
CA SER A 152 -25.48 -6.61 -29.36
C SER A 152 -26.70 -7.15 -30.08
N VAL A 153 -27.23 -8.30 -29.64
CA VAL A 153 -28.47 -8.85 -30.20
C VAL A 153 -29.65 -7.91 -29.91
N ALA A 154 -29.77 -7.41 -28.68
CA ALA A 154 -30.82 -6.46 -28.33
C ALA A 154 -30.73 -5.16 -29.16
N SER A 155 -29.53 -4.65 -29.39
CA SER A 155 -29.27 -3.45 -30.20
C SER A 155 -29.64 -3.67 -31.67
N ALA A 156 -29.26 -4.82 -32.24
CA ALA A 156 -29.56 -5.14 -33.64
C ALA A 156 -31.07 -5.27 -33.90
N VAL A 157 -31.82 -5.77 -32.91
CA VAL A 157 -33.28 -5.88 -32.98
C VAL A 157 -33.97 -4.54 -32.75
N SER A 158 -33.47 -3.72 -31.83
CA SER A 158 -34.15 -2.49 -31.43
C SER A 158 -33.89 -1.28 -32.34
N GLY A 159 -32.71 -1.21 -32.98
CA GLY A 159 -32.33 -0.08 -33.83
C GLY A 159 -32.25 1.29 -33.12
N SER A 160 -32.31 1.32 -31.78
CA SER A 160 -32.43 2.55 -31.00
C SER A 160 -31.07 3.11 -30.58
N LEU A 161 -30.88 4.43 -30.71
CA LEU A 161 -29.64 5.13 -30.32
C LEU A 161 -29.27 4.96 -28.84
N SER A 162 -30.26 4.91 -27.95
CA SER A 162 -30.03 4.69 -26.51
C SER A 162 -29.40 3.32 -26.21
N ILE A 163 -29.80 2.28 -26.95
CA ILE A 163 -29.24 0.93 -26.74
C ILE A 163 -27.83 0.84 -27.34
N ILE A 164 -27.56 1.56 -28.44
CA ILE A 164 -26.22 1.67 -29.02
C ILE A 164 -25.25 2.35 -28.04
N SER A 165 -25.69 3.39 -27.32
CA SER A 165 -24.88 4.00 -26.25
C SER A 165 -24.55 2.99 -25.14
N SER A 166 -25.57 2.25 -24.67
CA SER A 166 -25.38 1.22 -23.63
C SER A 166 -24.48 0.05 -24.08
N LEU A 167 -24.32 -0.14 -25.39
CA LEU A 167 -23.45 -1.13 -26.01
C LEU A 167 -22.01 -0.63 -26.06
N LEU A 168 -21.78 0.66 -26.34
CA LEU A 168 -20.46 1.28 -26.26
C LEU A 168 -19.86 1.17 -24.84
N ASP A 169 -20.67 1.37 -23.80
CA ASP A 169 -20.22 1.17 -22.41
C ASP A 169 -19.69 -0.25 -22.19
N SER A 170 -20.43 -1.27 -22.65
CA SER A 170 -19.98 -2.65 -22.53
C SER A 170 -18.80 -3.01 -23.43
N CYS A 171 -18.59 -2.29 -24.54
CA CYS A 171 -17.36 -2.40 -25.32
C CYS A 171 -16.15 -1.90 -24.52
N VAL A 172 -16.29 -0.79 -23.80
CA VAL A 172 -15.23 -0.26 -22.91
C VAL A 172 -14.94 -1.25 -21.77
N ASP A 173 -15.97 -1.89 -21.20
CA ASP A 173 -15.79 -2.93 -20.17
C ASP A 173 -15.00 -4.14 -20.69
N ILE A 174 -15.25 -4.57 -21.92
CA ILE A 174 -14.47 -5.66 -22.53
C ILE A 174 -13.06 -5.22 -22.88
N ALA A 175 -12.90 -4.00 -23.39
CA ALA A 175 -11.58 -3.44 -23.68
C ALA A 175 -10.74 -3.38 -22.40
N SER A 176 -11.32 -2.92 -21.29
CA SER A 176 -10.64 -2.86 -19.98
C SER A 176 -10.26 -4.26 -19.47
N GLY A 177 -11.18 -5.23 -19.51
CA GLY A 177 -10.91 -6.62 -19.15
C GLY A 177 -9.84 -7.25 -20.05
N GLY A 178 -9.85 -6.94 -21.34
CA GLY A 178 -8.87 -7.37 -22.33
C GLY A 178 -7.47 -6.80 -22.05
N ILE A 179 -7.37 -5.50 -21.74
CA ILE A 179 -6.12 -4.85 -21.33
C ILE A 179 -5.57 -5.51 -20.07
N MET A 180 -6.39 -5.71 -19.03
CA MET A 180 -5.96 -6.37 -17.80
C MET A 180 -5.51 -7.82 -18.03
N TRP A 181 -6.25 -8.58 -18.84
CA TRP A 181 -5.85 -9.93 -19.25
C TRP A 181 -4.54 -9.94 -20.02
N PHE A 182 -4.36 -9.01 -20.96
CA PHE A 182 -3.14 -8.87 -21.75
C PHE A 182 -1.94 -8.55 -20.87
N THR A 183 -2.07 -7.56 -19.99
CA THR A 183 -1.05 -7.16 -19.01
C THR A 183 -0.70 -8.33 -18.08
N ALA A 184 -1.69 -8.99 -17.50
CA ALA A 184 -1.47 -10.17 -16.66
C ALA A 184 -0.78 -11.31 -17.42
N ARG A 185 -1.10 -11.50 -18.71
CA ARG A 185 -0.43 -12.49 -19.57
C ARG A 185 1.01 -12.09 -19.89
N GLN A 186 1.28 -10.80 -20.06
CA GLN A 186 2.61 -10.28 -20.37
C GLN A 186 3.55 -10.36 -19.15
N MET A 187 3.03 -10.12 -17.94
CA MET A 187 3.78 -10.23 -16.69
C MET A 187 4.21 -11.67 -16.36
N ARG A 188 3.46 -12.69 -16.82
CA ARG A 188 3.80 -14.10 -16.58
C ARG A 188 5.02 -14.59 -17.36
N LYS A 189 5.37 -13.96 -18.48
CA LYS A 189 6.51 -14.38 -19.31
C LYS A 189 7.81 -13.77 -18.75
N ARG A 190 8.53 -14.53 -17.92
CA ARG A 190 9.88 -14.13 -17.47
C ARG A 190 10.89 -14.40 -18.59
N ARG A 191 11.50 -13.34 -19.15
CA ARG A 191 12.58 -13.41 -20.13
C ARG A 191 13.81 -12.70 -19.55
N PRO A 192 14.67 -13.40 -18.78
CA PRO A 192 15.73 -12.77 -18.00
C PRO A 192 16.72 -11.96 -18.85
N TYR A 193 17.04 -12.41 -20.08
CA TYR A 193 17.99 -11.71 -20.94
C TYR A 193 17.45 -10.45 -21.63
N THR A 194 16.13 -10.35 -21.82
CA THR A 194 15.52 -9.18 -22.49
C THR A 194 14.92 -8.21 -21.47
N TYR A 195 14.47 -8.72 -20.34
CA TYR A 195 13.84 -7.98 -19.25
C TYR A 195 14.38 -8.55 -17.92
N PRO A 196 15.59 -8.15 -17.50
CA PRO A 196 16.27 -8.72 -16.33
C PRO A 196 15.50 -8.46 -15.03
N GLN A 197 14.89 -7.28 -14.91
CA GLN A 197 14.06 -6.88 -13.77
C GLN A 197 12.57 -7.26 -13.94
N GLY A 198 12.24 -8.14 -14.88
CA GLY A 198 10.85 -8.54 -15.11
C GLY A 198 10.00 -7.50 -15.84
N ARG A 199 8.68 -7.64 -15.71
CA ARG A 199 7.67 -6.91 -16.50
C ARG A 199 6.50 -6.40 -15.65
N THR A 200 6.69 -6.31 -14.34
CA THR A 200 5.71 -5.88 -13.34
C THR A 200 5.26 -4.43 -13.55
N ARG A 201 6.10 -3.58 -14.15
CA ARG A 201 5.76 -2.20 -14.54
C ARG A 201 4.59 -2.06 -15.52
N PHE A 202 4.17 -3.12 -16.22
CA PHE A 202 3.00 -3.04 -17.08
C PHE A 202 1.68 -2.89 -16.30
N GLU A 203 1.64 -3.29 -15.04
CA GLU A 203 0.44 -3.18 -14.19
C GLU A 203 0.00 -1.72 -13.96
N PRO A 204 0.84 -0.82 -13.39
CA PRO A 204 0.46 0.58 -13.22
C PRO A 204 0.17 1.26 -14.56
N ILE A 205 0.93 0.92 -15.62
CA ILE A 205 0.70 1.46 -16.97
C ILE A 205 -0.71 1.08 -17.46
N ALA A 206 -1.14 -0.16 -17.28
CA ALA A 206 -2.46 -0.61 -17.69
C ALA A 206 -3.57 0.12 -16.94
N ILE A 207 -3.38 0.38 -15.64
CA ILE A 207 -4.34 1.13 -14.82
C ILE A 207 -4.41 2.60 -15.26
N ILE A 208 -3.28 3.22 -15.61
CA ILE A 208 -3.25 4.59 -16.13
C ILE A 208 -4.01 4.67 -17.47
N VAL A 209 -3.77 3.74 -18.39
CA VAL A 209 -4.51 3.69 -19.67
C VAL A 209 -6.01 3.53 -19.42
N LEU A 210 -6.40 2.64 -18.51
CA LEU A 210 -7.79 2.44 -18.13
C LEU A 210 -8.42 3.72 -17.56
N ALA A 211 -7.70 4.44 -16.70
CA ALA A 211 -8.18 5.67 -16.11
C ALA A 211 -8.44 6.75 -17.18
N VAL A 212 -7.63 6.82 -18.24
CA VAL A 212 -7.85 7.76 -19.36
C VAL A 212 -9.14 7.42 -20.12
N PHE A 213 -9.38 6.14 -20.43
CA PHE A 213 -10.62 5.71 -21.08
C PHE A 213 -11.84 6.02 -20.22
N MET A 214 -11.78 5.68 -18.93
CA MET A 214 -12.90 5.91 -18.00
C MET A 214 -13.15 7.39 -17.76
N SER A 215 -12.10 8.21 -17.71
CA SER A 215 -12.23 9.67 -17.63
C SER A 215 -12.96 10.23 -18.85
N THR A 216 -12.70 9.70 -20.04
CA THR A 216 -13.38 10.12 -21.27
C THR A 216 -14.88 9.83 -21.21
N VAL A 217 -15.27 8.62 -20.75
CA VAL A 217 -16.68 8.25 -20.55
C VAL A 217 -17.34 9.12 -19.47
N CYS A 218 -16.63 9.43 -18.38
CA CYS A 218 -17.15 10.32 -17.34
C CYS A 218 -17.37 11.75 -17.82
N LEU A 219 -16.53 12.25 -18.72
CA LEU A 219 -16.71 13.56 -19.35
C LEU A 219 -17.92 13.57 -20.30
N GLN A 220 -18.15 12.49 -21.05
CA GLN A 220 -19.35 12.34 -21.88
C GLN A 220 -20.62 12.35 -21.03
N LEU A 221 -20.66 11.55 -19.96
CA LEU A 221 -21.78 11.54 -19.02
C LEU A 221 -22.04 12.92 -18.39
N SER A 222 -20.97 13.65 -18.05
CA SER A 222 -21.09 15.00 -17.52
C SER A 222 -21.64 15.98 -18.56
N ALA A 223 -21.22 15.87 -19.83
CA ALA A 223 -21.73 16.69 -20.92
C ALA A 223 -23.22 16.44 -21.19
N GLU A 224 -23.65 15.18 -21.21
CA GLU A 224 -25.06 14.80 -21.34
C GLU A 224 -25.91 15.33 -20.19
N ALA A 225 -25.40 15.26 -18.96
CA ALA A 225 -26.09 15.83 -17.79
C ALA A 225 -26.24 17.36 -17.89
N VAL A 226 -25.20 18.07 -18.34
CA VAL A 226 -25.27 19.53 -18.56
C VAL A 226 -26.24 19.88 -19.68
N GLU A 227 -26.22 19.11 -20.77
CA GLU A 227 -27.16 19.30 -21.88
C GLU A 227 -28.60 19.05 -21.43
N ALA A 228 -28.84 18.03 -20.60
CA ALA A 228 -30.15 17.77 -20.00
C ALA A 228 -30.64 18.97 -19.16
N ILE A 229 -29.77 19.58 -18.36
CA ILE A 229 -30.10 20.81 -17.60
C ILE A 229 -30.42 21.96 -18.54
N TYR A 230 -29.63 22.15 -19.59
CA TYR A 230 -29.83 23.22 -20.57
C TYR A 230 -31.16 23.06 -21.33
N ARG A 231 -31.50 21.85 -21.77
CA ARG A 231 -32.77 21.52 -22.43
C ARG A 231 -33.97 21.76 -21.51
N MET A 232 -33.87 21.34 -20.25
CA MET A 232 -34.92 21.62 -19.24
C MET A 232 -35.08 23.11 -18.96
N SER A 233 -34.00 23.89 -18.99
CA SER A 233 -34.02 25.34 -18.82
C SER A 233 -34.73 26.06 -19.98
N LYS A 234 -34.58 25.58 -21.22
CA LYS A 234 -35.28 26.11 -22.40
C LYS A 234 -36.74 25.68 -22.54
N GLY A 235 -37.22 24.75 -21.72
CA GLY A 235 -38.61 24.30 -21.74
C GLY A 235 -38.98 23.41 -22.93
N GLU A 236 -38.00 22.93 -23.68
CA GLU A 236 -38.20 22.07 -24.85
C GLU A 236 -38.40 20.63 -24.37
N LYS A 237 -39.66 20.16 -24.43
CA LYS A 237 -40.05 18.79 -24.09
C LYS A 237 -40.07 17.94 -25.34
N ASP A 238 -38.91 17.54 -25.83
CA ASP A 238 -38.87 16.38 -26.71
C ASP A 238 -39.00 15.12 -25.86
N ALA A 239 -40.02 14.32 -26.16
CA ALA A 239 -40.23 13.03 -25.52
C ALA A 239 -39.02 12.14 -25.85
N PRO A 240 -38.28 11.63 -24.86
CA PRO A 240 -37.22 10.68 -25.13
C PRO A 240 -37.85 9.42 -25.73
N ASP A 241 -37.25 8.89 -26.79
CA ASP A 241 -37.68 7.65 -27.43
C ASP A 241 -37.34 6.48 -26.48
N VAL A 242 -38.26 6.17 -25.56
CA VAL A 242 -38.07 5.19 -24.50
C VAL A 242 -38.82 3.90 -24.81
N THR A 243 -38.12 2.77 -24.62
CA THR A 243 -38.71 1.44 -24.66
C THR A 243 -39.76 1.28 -23.55
N ASN A 244 -40.85 0.54 -23.80
CA ASN A 244 -41.97 0.39 -22.85
C ASN A 244 -41.55 -0.04 -21.43
N LEU A 245 -40.41 -0.72 -21.29
CA LEU A 245 -39.87 -1.16 -20.00
C LEU A 245 -39.14 -0.05 -19.23
N THR A 246 -38.34 0.79 -19.91
CA THR A 246 -37.76 2.00 -19.29
C THR A 246 -38.84 3.02 -18.97
N LEU A 247 -39.85 3.13 -19.85
CA LEU A 247 -41.07 3.91 -19.59
C LEU A 247 -41.80 3.39 -18.35
N GLY A 248 -41.85 2.08 -18.11
CA GLY A 248 -42.44 1.48 -16.90
C GLY A 248 -41.67 1.82 -15.61
N ILE A 249 -40.34 1.70 -15.61
CA ILE A 249 -39.50 2.01 -14.45
C ILE A 249 -39.51 3.51 -14.15
N MET A 250 -39.45 4.34 -15.20
CA MET A 250 -39.58 5.79 -15.11
C MET A 250 -41.00 6.20 -14.67
N ALA A 251 -42.06 5.53 -15.14
CA ALA A 251 -43.43 5.84 -14.75
C ALA A 251 -43.71 5.51 -13.27
N VAL A 252 -43.15 4.43 -12.73
CA VAL A 252 -43.28 4.09 -11.30
C VAL A 252 -42.54 5.10 -10.42
N THR A 253 -41.32 5.47 -10.81
CA THR A 253 -40.53 6.48 -10.08
C THR A 253 -41.16 7.87 -10.17
N ILE A 254 -41.69 8.25 -11.35
CA ILE A 254 -42.43 9.49 -11.57
C ILE A 254 -43.78 9.48 -10.83
N ALA A 255 -44.51 8.35 -10.79
CA ALA A 255 -45.76 8.24 -10.05
C ALA A 255 -45.54 8.40 -8.53
N LEU A 256 -44.48 7.80 -7.98
CA LEU A 256 -44.07 8.01 -6.59
C LEU A 256 -43.72 9.49 -6.32
N LEU A 257 -43.03 10.14 -7.26
CA LEU A 257 -42.66 11.56 -7.16
C LEU A 257 -43.87 12.52 -7.30
N ILE A 258 -44.87 12.17 -8.12
CA ILE A 258 -46.10 12.96 -8.36
C ILE A 258 -47.09 12.82 -7.20
N THR A 259 -47.16 11.65 -6.55
CA THR A 259 -48.10 11.37 -5.46
C THR A 259 -47.82 12.22 -4.22
N ASP A 260 -46.56 12.64 -4.01
CA ASP A 260 -46.19 13.56 -2.93
C ASP A 260 -46.02 15.02 -3.42
N PRO A 261 -46.91 15.96 -3.03
CA PRO A 261 -46.88 17.35 -3.49
C PRO A 261 -45.64 18.16 -3.05
N ARG A 262 -44.82 17.63 -2.13
CA ARG A 262 -43.55 18.23 -1.68
C ARG A 262 -42.42 18.15 -2.72
N TYR A 263 -42.43 17.18 -3.63
CA TYR A 263 -41.30 16.96 -4.57
C TYR A 263 -41.46 17.65 -5.93
N ARG A 264 -42.52 18.44 -6.13
CA ARG A 264 -42.85 19.13 -7.40
C ARG A 264 -41.75 20.09 -7.90
N ASN A 265 -40.87 20.56 -7.02
CA ASN A 265 -39.77 21.49 -7.33
C ASN A 265 -38.44 20.78 -7.66
N LEU A 266 -38.37 19.44 -7.66
CA LEU A 266 -37.13 18.67 -7.81
C LEU A 266 -36.88 18.13 -9.23
N LYS A 267 -37.45 18.77 -10.26
CA LYS A 267 -37.24 18.34 -11.66
C LYS A 267 -35.77 18.40 -12.10
N PHE A 268 -34.98 19.27 -11.48
CA PHE A 268 -33.55 19.39 -11.72
C PHE A 268 -32.70 18.42 -10.88
N LEU A 269 -33.29 17.71 -9.92
CA LEU A 269 -32.53 16.85 -9.00
C LEU A 269 -31.85 15.69 -9.72
N ASP A 270 -32.49 15.12 -10.74
CA ASP A 270 -31.97 13.99 -11.51
C ASP A 270 -30.68 14.33 -12.27
N PRO A 271 -30.64 15.36 -13.14
CA PRO A 271 -29.40 15.72 -13.84
C PRO A 271 -28.34 16.35 -12.92
N ILE A 272 -28.74 17.04 -11.84
CA ILE A 272 -27.78 17.55 -10.84
C ILE A 272 -27.14 16.37 -10.09
N GLY A 273 -27.94 15.36 -9.72
CA GLY A 273 -27.45 14.13 -9.10
C GLY A 273 -26.48 13.38 -10.02
N ALA A 274 -26.83 13.24 -11.30
CA ALA A 274 -25.96 12.63 -12.30
C ALA A 274 -24.63 13.38 -12.44
N LEU A 275 -24.65 14.72 -12.47
CA LEU A 275 -23.45 15.56 -12.56
C LEU A 275 -22.56 15.45 -11.30
N LEU A 276 -23.16 15.40 -10.11
CA LEU A 276 -22.39 15.22 -8.87
C LEU A 276 -21.70 13.85 -8.83
N ILE A 277 -22.41 12.80 -9.23
CA ILE A 277 -21.86 11.44 -9.30
C ILE A 277 -20.75 11.35 -10.35
N SER A 278 -20.94 11.94 -11.54
CA SER A 278 -19.91 11.92 -12.59
C SER A 278 -18.65 12.66 -12.17
N CYS A 279 -18.77 13.81 -11.49
CA CYS A 279 -17.63 14.53 -10.91
C CYS A 279 -16.91 13.70 -9.84
N TYR A 280 -17.64 12.97 -8.99
CA TYR A 280 -17.06 12.09 -7.99
C TYR A 280 -16.27 10.93 -8.63
N ILE A 281 -16.84 10.27 -9.63
CA ILE A 281 -16.18 9.18 -10.35
C ILE A 281 -14.93 9.70 -11.07
N LEU A 282 -15.01 10.87 -11.72
CA LEU A 282 -13.87 11.50 -12.38
C LEU A 282 -12.74 11.80 -11.38
N TYR A 283 -13.08 12.33 -10.20
CA TYR A 283 -12.11 12.56 -9.12
C TYR A 283 -11.46 11.26 -8.63
N SER A 284 -12.25 10.20 -8.46
CA SER A 284 -11.75 8.87 -8.08
C SER A 284 -10.74 8.32 -9.10
N TRP A 285 -11.07 8.38 -10.40
CA TRP A 285 -10.15 7.95 -11.46
C TRP A 285 -8.90 8.82 -11.54
N TYR A 286 -9.03 10.13 -11.33
CA TYR A 286 -7.88 11.03 -11.23
C TYR A 286 -6.94 10.64 -10.09
N GLN A 287 -7.48 10.36 -8.89
CA GLN A 287 -6.69 9.91 -7.75
C GLN A 287 -5.96 8.60 -8.04
N ILE A 288 -6.65 7.61 -8.61
CA ILE A 288 -6.07 6.32 -8.99
C ILE A 288 -4.95 6.53 -10.02
N ALA A 289 -5.18 7.33 -11.06
CA ALA A 289 -4.17 7.62 -12.08
C ALA A 289 -2.94 8.32 -11.49
N ALA A 290 -3.14 9.30 -10.60
CA ALA A 290 -2.07 10.03 -9.94
C ALA A 290 -1.23 9.11 -9.03
N GLU A 291 -1.88 8.23 -8.27
CA GLU A 291 -1.21 7.23 -7.42
C GLU A 291 -0.37 6.26 -8.27
N GLN A 292 -0.95 5.69 -9.34
CA GLN A 292 -0.22 4.77 -10.22
C GLN A 292 0.93 5.47 -10.96
N THR A 293 0.78 6.75 -11.31
CA THR A 293 1.85 7.56 -11.90
C THR A 293 2.97 7.79 -10.89
N ARG A 294 2.64 8.11 -9.63
CA ARG A 294 3.60 8.26 -8.53
C ARG A 294 4.34 6.95 -8.24
N ASN A 295 3.65 5.81 -8.27
CA ASN A 295 4.27 4.49 -8.12
C ASN A 295 5.18 4.15 -9.30
N LEU A 296 4.78 4.51 -10.52
CA LEU A 296 5.62 4.33 -11.71
C LEU A 296 6.88 5.21 -11.70
N ALA A 297 6.80 6.39 -11.08
CA ALA A 297 7.93 7.30 -10.88
C ALA A 297 8.93 6.82 -9.81
N GLY A 298 8.66 5.70 -9.12
CA GLY A 298 9.57 5.18 -8.10
C GLY A 298 9.41 5.87 -6.76
N HIS A 299 8.18 6.16 -6.34
CA HIS A 299 7.94 6.74 -5.02
C HIS A 299 8.43 5.80 -3.89
N THR A 300 8.93 6.41 -2.81
CA THR A 300 9.44 5.68 -1.64
C THR A 300 8.35 4.88 -0.94
N ALA A 301 8.73 3.77 -0.31
CA ALA A 301 7.86 2.92 0.49
C ALA A 301 7.40 3.65 1.78
N ASP A 302 6.33 3.13 2.39
CA ASP A 302 5.86 3.62 3.69
C ASP A 302 6.98 3.50 4.74
N PRO A 303 7.19 4.50 5.62
CA PRO A 303 8.26 4.44 6.63
C PRO A 303 8.23 3.20 7.50
N LYS A 304 7.05 2.62 7.74
CA LYS A 304 6.92 1.34 8.46
C LYS A 304 7.60 0.18 7.73
N PHE A 305 7.54 0.17 6.40
CA PHE A 305 8.20 -0.85 5.61
C PHE A 305 9.73 -0.66 5.64
N LEU A 306 10.20 0.59 5.56
CA LEU A 306 11.63 0.90 5.72
C LEU A 306 12.15 0.46 7.09
N GLN A 307 11.40 0.68 8.16
CA GLN A 307 11.74 0.23 9.52
C GLN A 307 11.85 -1.29 9.62
N LYS A 308 10.98 -2.04 8.93
CA LYS A 308 11.05 -3.51 8.88
C LYS A 308 12.32 -4.00 8.19
N ILE A 309 12.65 -3.40 7.04
CA ILE A 309 13.89 -3.71 6.33
C ILE A 309 15.09 -3.39 7.22
N ALA A 310 15.10 -2.21 7.86
CA ALA A 310 16.15 -1.82 8.79
C ALA A 310 16.36 -2.84 9.92
N PHE A 311 15.26 -3.27 10.53
CA PHE A 311 15.26 -4.25 11.61
C PHE A 311 15.83 -5.60 11.14
N VAL A 312 15.38 -6.11 9.99
CA VAL A 312 15.85 -7.38 9.43
C VAL A 312 17.33 -7.32 9.05
N SER A 313 17.79 -6.16 8.53
CA SER A 313 19.18 -5.96 8.16
C SER A 313 20.10 -5.87 9.38
N LEU A 314 19.76 -5.08 10.39
CA LEU A 314 20.58 -4.94 11.60
C LEU A 314 20.67 -6.21 12.44
N ASN A 315 19.61 -7.03 12.48
CA ASN A 315 19.63 -8.27 13.27
C ASN A 315 20.09 -9.50 12.48
N HIS A 316 20.51 -9.34 11.22
CA HIS A 316 20.89 -10.49 10.41
C HIS A 316 22.20 -11.14 10.85
N HIS A 317 23.25 -10.36 11.13
CA HIS A 317 24.56 -10.87 11.51
C HIS A 317 25.25 -9.95 12.51
N SER A 318 25.89 -10.51 13.53
CA SER A 318 26.56 -9.78 14.61
C SER A 318 27.74 -8.91 14.16
N ALA A 319 28.21 -9.10 12.93
CA ALA A 319 29.34 -8.39 12.34
C ALA A 319 28.95 -7.12 11.59
N ILE A 320 27.65 -6.88 11.38
CA ILE A 320 27.17 -5.63 10.78
C ILE A 320 27.41 -4.52 11.81
N GLU A 321 28.24 -3.52 11.54
CA GLU A 321 28.49 -2.49 12.56
C GLU A 321 27.38 -1.44 12.54
N ARG A 322 26.96 -1.05 11.33
CA ARG A 322 26.02 0.03 11.07
C ARG A 322 25.27 -0.21 9.77
N LEU A 323 24.14 0.48 9.65
CA LEU A 323 23.34 0.58 8.44
C LEU A 323 23.48 2.02 7.93
N ASP A 324 24.06 2.20 6.76
CA ASP A 324 24.37 3.54 6.24
C ASP A 324 23.15 4.15 5.55
N THR A 325 22.66 3.48 4.50
CA THR A 325 21.54 3.95 3.69
C THR A 325 20.53 2.82 3.46
N ILE A 326 19.24 3.17 3.55
CA ILE A 326 18.12 2.30 3.17
C ILE A 326 17.23 3.05 2.21
N ARG A 327 17.01 2.46 1.03
CA ARG A 327 16.05 2.95 0.06
C ARG A 327 15.13 1.80 -0.33
N ALA A 328 13.83 2.04 -0.26
CA ALA A 328 12.86 1.12 -0.84
C ALA A 328 11.89 1.96 -1.66
N PHE A 329 11.77 1.66 -2.94
CA PHE A 329 10.91 2.41 -3.85
C PHE A 329 10.07 1.50 -4.73
N HIS A 330 8.93 2.01 -5.15
CA HIS A 330 7.98 1.27 -5.96
C HIS A 330 8.56 0.90 -7.32
N PHE A 331 8.41 -0.36 -7.67
CA PHE A 331 8.71 -0.95 -8.97
C PHE A 331 7.49 -1.75 -9.43
N GLY A 332 6.59 -1.10 -10.16
CA GLY A 332 5.30 -1.71 -10.48
C GLY A 332 4.44 -1.87 -9.23
N SER A 333 3.99 -3.09 -8.94
CA SER A 333 3.24 -3.47 -7.74
C SER A 333 4.10 -3.98 -6.58
N HIS A 334 5.42 -4.06 -6.77
CA HIS A 334 6.39 -4.51 -5.77
C HIS A 334 7.41 -3.41 -5.47
N PHE A 335 8.33 -3.68 -4.54
CA PHE A 335 9.41 -2.79 -4.14
C PHE A 335 10.76 -3.29 -4.65
N LEU A 336 11.57 -2.35 -5.09
CA LEU A 336 13.02 -2.52 -5.18
C LEU A 336 13.62 -2.00 -3.87
N VAL A 337 14.46 -2.81 -3.23
CA VAL A 337 15.10 -2.46 -1.96
C VAL A 337 16.61 -2.35 -2.19
N GLU A 338 17.20 -1.27 -1.73
CA GLU A 338 18.64 -0.99 -1.74
C GLU A 338 19.05 -0.74 -0.28
N VAL A 339 20.03 -1.50 0.19
CA VAL A 339 20.50 -1.46 1.57
C VAL A 339 22.01 -1.48 1.60
N ASP A 340 22.59 -0.53 2.32
CA ASP A 340 24.04 -0.38 2.43
C ASP A 340 24.44 -0.70 3.87
N ILE A 341 25.17 -1.80 4.07
CA ILE A 341 25.63 -2.26 5.38
C ILE A 341 27.14 -2.02 5.54
N VAL A 342 27.52 -1.61 6.75
CA VAL A 342 28.91 -1.36 7.11
C VAL A 342 29.49 -2.59 7.79
N LEU A 343 30.57 -3.13 7.23
CA LEU A 343 31.31 -4.28 7.75
C LEU A 343 32.74 -3.88 8.19
N PRO A 344 33.37 -4.64 9.11
CA PRO A 344 34.71 -4.33 9.60
C PRO A 344 35.77 -4.36 8.49
N MET A 345 36.66 -3.37 8.44
CA MET A 345 37.71 -3.26 7.41
C MET A 345 38.64 -4.49 7.31
N GLY A 346 38.82 -5.22 8.41
CA GLY A 346 39.68 -6.41 8.47
C GLY A 346 39.02 -7.71 8.01
N MET A 347 37.73 -7.67 7.64
CA MET A 347 36.97 -8.86 7.24
C MET A 347 37.41 -9.38 5.86
N CYS A 348 37.45 -10.69 5.70
CA CYS A 348 37.73 -11.29 4.39
C CYS A 348 36.58 -10.98 3.41
N LEU A 349 36.90 -10.59 2.17
CA LEU A 349 35.88 -10.30 1.15
C LEU A 349 34.90 -11.48 0.95
N LYS A 350 35.37 -12.72 1.12
CA LYS A 350 34.53 -13.90 1.05
C LYS A 350 33.46 -13.89 2.14
N GLU A 351 33.85 -13.62 3.39
CA GLU A 351 32.94 -13.58 4.53
C GLU A 351 31.94 -12.42 4.41
N ALA A 352 32.43 -11.25 3.99
CA ALA A 352 31.58 -10.10 3.72
C ALA A 352 30.54 -10.41 2.63
N HIS A 353 30.97 -11.05 1.53
CA HIS A 353 30.09 -11.46 0.43
C HIS A 353 29.04 -12.47 0.88
N ASP A 354 29.44 -13.48 1.66
CA ASP A 354 28.53 -14.51 2.16
C ASP A 354 27.43 -13.87 3.05
N ILE A 355 27.80 -12.94 3.94
CA ILE A 355 26.84 -12.16 4.77
C ILE A 355 25.91 -11.31 3.89
N GLY A 356 26.45 -10.62 2.89
CA GLY A 356 25.65 -9.80 1.98
C GLY A 356 24.68 -10.61 1.12
N GLU A 357 25.10 -11.76 0.61
CA GLU A 357 24.27 -12.65 -0.21
C GLU A 357 23.15 -13.29 0.60
N GLU A 358 23.42 -13.71 1.84
CA GLU A 358 22.41 -14.21 2.77
C GLU A 358 21.38 -13.13 3.11
N LEU A 359 21.83 -11.91 3.42
CA LEU A 359 20.94 -10.77 3.67
C LEU A 359 20.07 -10.47 2.45
N GLN A 360 20.65 -10.49 1.25
CA GLN A 360 19.92 -10.25 0.02
C GLN A 360 18.81 -11.29 -0.17
N LYS A 361 19.13 -12.59 -0.05
CA LYS A 361 18.15 -13.67 -0.15
C LYS A 361 17.05 -13.55 0.91
N LYS A 362 17.40 -13.08 2.10
CA LYS A 362 16.47 -12.87 3.22
C LYS A 362 15.50 -11.72 2.95
N LEU A 363 16.00 -10.58 2.46
CA LEU A 363 15.17 -9.44 2.07
C LEU A 363 14.26 -9.78 0.88
N GLU A 364 14.74 -10.56 -0.09
CA GLU A 364 13.93 -11.04 -1.23
C GLU A 364 12.80 -12.01 -0.83
N ARG A 365 12.87 -12.62 0.35
CA ARG A 365 11.77 -13.44 0.90
C ARG A 365 10.65 -12.61 1.51
N LEU A 366 10.90 -11.33 1.83
CA LEU A 366 9.88 -10.45 2.40
C LEU A 366 8.73 -10.21 1.40
N GLU A 367 7.52 -10.11 1.93
CA GLU A 367 6.35 -9.83 1.11
C GLU A 367 6.51 -8.49 0.38
N ASN A 368 6.15 -8.48 -0.91
CA ASN A 368 6.21 -7.31 -1.80
C ASN A 368 7.61 -6.83 -2.20
N VAL A 369 8.71 -7.53 -1.85
CA VAL A 369 10.04 -7.26 -2.40
C VAL A 369 10.23 -8.04 -3.71
N GLU A 370 10.47 -7.34 -4.82
CA GLU A 370 10.79 -8.00 -6.11
C GLU A 370 12.29 -8.32 -6.21
N ARG A 371 13.13 -7.42 -5.72
CA ARG A 371 14.58 -7.57 -5.69
C ARG A 371 15.18 -6.73 -4.57
N ALA A 372 16.20 -7.26 -3.91
CA ALA A 372 17.05 -6.51 -2.99
C ALA A 372 18.45 -6.36 -3.58
N PHE A 373 19.05 -5.20 -3.36
CA PHE A 373 20.46 -4.92 -3.59
C PHE A 373 21.08 -4.60 -2.25
N VAL A 374 22.14 -5.32 -1.91
CA VAL A 374 22.89 -5.12 -0.68
C VAL A 374 24.28 -4.64 -1.06
N HIS A 375 24.60 -3.41 -0.71
CA HIS A 375 25.96 -2.88 -0.82
C HIS A 375 26.72 -3.13 0.48
N LEU A 376 28.01 -3.44 0.35
CA LEU A 376 28.88 -3.77 1.47
C LEU A 376 29.97 -2.70 1.54
N ASP A 377 29.84 -1.82 2.52
CA ASP A 377 30.76 -0.72 2.74
C ASP A 377 31.61 -0.96 3.98
N TYR A 378 32.76 -0.30 4.03
CA TYR A 378 33.65 -0.28 5.21
C TYR A 378 33.81 1.13 5.77
N GLU A 379 33.26 2.14 5.09
CA GLU A 379 33.31 3.55 5.45
C GLU A 379 31.88 4.10 5.51
N PHE A 380 31.65 5.07 6.42
CA PHE A 380 30.32 5.63 6.74
C PHE A 380 30.33 7.17 6.78
N THR A 381 31.42 7.79 6.32
CA THR A 381 31.65 9.24 6.42
C THR A 381 31.14 10.01 5.20
N HIS A 382 30.79 9.32 4.12
CA HIS A 382 30.31 9.94 2.88
C HIS A 382 28.82 10.24 2.97
N HIS A 383 28.37 11.28 2.27
CA HIS A 383 26.96 11.62 2.23
C HIS A 383 26.28 10.86 1.06
N PRO A 384 25.06 10.31 1.24
CA PRO A 384 24.39 9.49 0.21
C PRO A 384 24.16 10.20 -1.14
N GLU A 385 24.18 11.53 -1.15
CA GLU A 385 24.06 12.38 -2.34
C GLU A 385 25.35 12.47 -3.16
N SER A 386 26.49 12.15 -2.55
CA SER A 386 27.82 12.25 -3.18
C SER A 386 28.28 10.95 -3.84
N GLU A 387 27.76 9.81 -3.39
CA GLU A 387 28.09 8.48 -3.90
C GLU A 387 27.30 8.11 -5.17
N HIS A 388 26.03 8.52 -5.21
CA HIS A 388 25.14 8.20 -6.32
C HIS A 388 24.76 9.44 -7.12
N LYS A 389 24.82 9.31 -8.45
CA LYS A 389 24.34 10.34 -9.37
C LYS A 389 22.81 10.41 -9.29
N ILE A 390 22.28 11.41 -8.58
CA ILE A 390 20.85 11.73 -8.61
C ILE A 390 20.58 12.42 -9.96
N ALA A 391 19.65 11.87 -10.75
CA ALA A 391 19.34 12.32 -12.10
C ALA A 391 18.22 13.37 -12.14
#